data_AF-A0A5E4HRR1-F1
#
_entry.id   AF-A0A5E4HRR1-F1
#
_cell.length_a   1.000
_cell.length_b   1.000
_cell.length_c   1.000
_cell.angle_alpha   90.00
_cell.angle_beta   90.00
_cell.angle_gamma   90.00
#
_symmetry.space_group_name_H-M   'P 1'
#
loop_
_entity.id
_entity.type
_entity.pdbx_description
1 polymer ?
#
loop_
_entity_poly.entity_id
_entity_poly.type
_entity_poly.pdbx_seq_one_letter_code
_entity_poly.pdbx_strand_id
1 'polypeptide(L)'
;MPDEIESIPQEPDACEMKTPHDHRIMFKALENPQRRKIVRSIGAFGKTKNEIMNELKISESQLKFQLDFLIKECYAQVDGDKYRLNSKGLQELLANIK
;
A
#
# COMPACT_ATOMS: atom_id res chain seq x y z
N MET A 1 -1.83 -4.74 -42.45
CA MET A 1 -1.66 -5.93 -41.60
C MET A 1 -0.22 -5.97 -41.18
N PRO A 2 0.11 -6.14 -39.90
CA PRO A 2 -0.34 -5.44 -38.70
C PRO A 2 0.71 -4.39 -38.25
N ASP A 3 0.26 -3.27 -37.73
CA ASP A 3 1.08 -2.19 -37.19
C ASP A 3 2.00 -2.69 -36.07
N GLU A 4 3.29 -2.43 -36.24
CA GLU A 4 4.35 -2.70 -35.28
C GLU A 4 4.16 -1.76 -34.08
N ILE A 5 3.39 -2.21 -33.09
CA ILE A 5 3.29 -1.50 -31.81
C ILE A 5 4.62 -1.71 -31.11
N GLU A 6 5.50 -0.70 -31.22
CA GLU A 6 6.70 -0.55 -30.40
C GLU A 6 6.34 -0.87 -28.94
N SER A 7 6.88 -1.99 -28.45
CA SER A 7 6.84 -2.33 -27.03
C SER A 7 7.70 -1.33 -26.30
N ILE A 8 7.08 -0.25 -25.85
CA ILE A 8 7.68 0.71 -24.93
C ILE A 8 8.20 -0.12 -23.75
N PRO A 9 9.51 -0.15 -23.46
CA PRO A 9 9.99 -0.72 -22.22
C PRO A 9 9.34 0.10 -21.12
N GLN A 10 8.38 -0.46 -20.39
CA GLN A 10 7.95 0.13 -19.13
C GLN A 10 9.20 0.15 -18.27
N GLU A 11 9.74 1.35 -18.07
CA GLU A 11 10.76 1.60 -17.06
C GLU A 11 10.24 0.94 -15.78
N PRO A 12 10.97 -0.01 -15.17
CA PRO A 12 10.50 -0.60 -13.93
C PRO A 12 10.41 0.57 -12.94
N ASP A 13 9.18 0.90 -12.55
CA ASP A 13 8.94 1.84 -11.48
C ASP A 13 9.80 1.38 -10.30
N ALA A 14 10.45 2.30 -9.58
CA ALA A 14 11.49 1.97 -8.59
C ALA A 14 11.02 1.00 -7.47
N CYS A 15 9.75 0.59 -7.49
CA CYS A 15 9.12 -0.39 -6.62
C CYS A 15 8.65 -1.71 -7.27
N GLU A 16 8.97 -2.00 -8.53
CA GLU A 16 8.78 -3.33 -9.13
C GLU A 16 9.92 -4.28 -8.78
N MET A 17 9.72 -5.11 -7.74
CA MET A 17 10.50 -6.33 -7.55
C MET A 17 9.60 -7.48 -7.11
N LYS A 18 9.55 -8.54 -7.92
CA LYS A 18 8.83 -9.80 -7.68
C LYS A 18 9.78 -10.85 -7.10
N THR A 19 10.47 -10.51 -6.02
CA THR A 19 11.43 -11.43 -5.39
C THR A 19 10.78 -12.21 -4.26
N PRO A 20 11.28 -13.41 -3.90
CA PRO A 20 10.84 -14.12 -2.70
C PRO A 20 11.00 -13.30 -1.40
N HIS A 21 11.85 -12.26 -1.41
CA HIS A 21 11.98 -11.31 -0.31
C HIS A 21 10.73 -10.42 -0.16
N ASP A 22 10.19 -9.90 -1.27
CA ASP A 22 8.93 -9.12 -1.29
C ASP A 22 7.76 -9.93 -0.74
N HIS A 23 7.64 -11.20 -1.11
CA HIS A 23 6.58 -12.06 -0.55
C HIS A 23 6.66 -12.13 0.98
N ARG A 24 7.87 -12.27 1.55
CA ARG A 24 8.04 -12.28 3.02
C ARG A 24 7.63 -10.94 3.65
N ILE A 25 7.94 -9.83 3.00
CA ILE A 25 7.52 -8.49 3.43
C ILE A 25 6.00 -8.36 3.37
N MET A 26 5.37 -8.80 2.28
CA MET A 26 3.91 -8.81 2.12
C MET A 26 3.25 -9.63 3.23
N PHE A 27 3.73 -10.84 3.48
CA PHE A 27 3.21 -11.67 4.58
C PHE A 27 3.37 -10.98 5.93
N LYS A 28 4.54 -10.37 6.20
CA LYS A 28 4.77 -9.61 7.43
C LYS A 28 3.89 -8.36 7.53
N ALA A 29 3.56 -7.74 6.40
CA ALA A 29 2.61 -6.63 6.31
C ALA A 29 1.23 -7.10 6.77
N LEU A 30 0.77 -8.21 6.20
CA LEU A 30 -0.54 -8.83 6.46
C LEU A 30 -0.63 -9.52 7.82
N GLU A 31 0.47 -9.94 8.44
CA GLU A 31 0.43 -10.62 9.74
C GLU A 31 -0.17 -9.72 10.83
N ASN A 32 0.13 -8.42 10.78
CA ASN A 32 -0.33 -7.45 11.76
C ASN A 32 -1.83 -7.07 11.55
N PRO A 33 -2.71 -7.35 12.53
CA PRO A 33 -4.14 -7.09 12.39
C PRO A 33 -4.48 -5.59 12.34
N GLN A 34 -3.71 -4.73 13.01
CA GLN A 34 -3.89 -3.27 12.94
C GLN A 34 -3.54 -2.77 11.55
N ARG A 35 -2.46 -3.30 10.94
CA ARG A 35 -2.05 -2.92 9.60
C ARG A 35 -3.10 -3.31 8.56
N ARG A 36 -3.69 -4.52 8.66
CA ARG A 36 -4.81 -4.95 7.81
C ARG A 36 -6.02 -4.01 7.91
N LYS A 37 -6.38 -3.59 9.13
CA LYS A 37 -7.46 -2.63 9.35
C LYS A 37 -7.15 -1.29 8.69
N ILE A 38 -5.92 -0.78 8.84
CA ILE A 38 -5.48 0.46 8.20
C ILE A 38 -5.58 0.33 6.68
N VAL A 39 -4.97 -0.70 6.08
CA VAL A 39 -5.03 -0.95 4.62
C VAL A 39 -6.47 -0.96 4.11
N ARG A 40 -7.40 -1.62 4.82
CA ARG A 40 -8.84 -1.58 4.51
C ARG A 40 -9.45 -0.18 4.63
N SER A 41 -9.09 0.57 5.66
CA SER A 41 -9.61 1.91 5.92
C SER A 41 -9.19 2.92 4.85
N ILE A 42 -7.91 2.96 4.47
CA ILE A 42 -7.40 3.93 3.47
C ILE A 42 -7.82 3.57 2.04
N GLY A 43 -7.68 2.29 1.65
CA GLY A 43 -8.05 1.84 0.31
C GLY A 43 -7.43 2.66 -0.83
N ALA A 44 -8.09 2.68 -1.99
CA ALA A 44 -7.66 3.44 -3.18
C ALA A 44 -8.01 4.94 -3.10
N PHE A 45 -9.12 5.28 -2.44
CA PHE A 45 -9.61 6.66 -2.34
C PHE A 45 -8.76 7.53 -1.41
N GLY A 46 -8.04 6.89 -0.48
CA GLY A 46 -7.23 7.55 0.52
C GLY A 46 -8.05 8.24 1.61
N LYS A 47 -7.46 8.37 2.78
CA LYS A 47 -8.07 9.02 3.94
C LYS A 47 -7.06 9.91 4.66
N THR A 48 -7.58 10.93 5.34
CA THR A 48 -6.76 11.77 6.22
C THR A 48 -6.36 10.99 7.48
N LYS A 49 -5.25 11.39 8.10
CA LYS A 49 -4.79 10.80 9.37
C LYS A 49 -5.89 10.77 10.43
N ASN A 50 -6.63 11.88 10.55
CA ASN A 50 -7.66 12.04 11.57
C ASN A 50 -8.85 11.10 11.34
N GLU A 51 -9.26 10.90 10.08
CA GLU A 51 -10.32 9.95 9.75
C GLU A 51 -9.93 8.51 10.08
N ILE A 52 -8.70 8.10 9.74
CA ILE A 52 -8.21 6.75 10.03
C ILE A 52 -8.12 6.51 11.55
N MET A 53 -7.64 7.51 12.30
CA MET A 53 -7.58 7.44 13.76
C MET A 53 -8.97 7.30 14.39
N ASN A 54 -9.93 8.10 13.92
CA ASN A 54 -11.29 8.08 14.45
C ASN A 54 -12.03 6.77 14.12
N GLU A 55 -11.87 6.26 12.89
CA GLU A 55 -12.49 5.02 12.44
C GLU A 55 -11.93 3.79 13.17
N LEU A 56 -10.60 3.73 13.34
CA LEU A 56 -9.94 2.57 13.93
C LEU A 56 -9.72 2.68 15.45
N LYS A 57 -10.04 3.85 16.03
CA LYS A 57 -9.81 4.19 17.45
C LYS A 57 -8.39 3.86 17.91
N ILE A 58 -7.41 4.25 17.10
CA ILE A 58 -5.98 4.05 17.39
C ILE A 58 -5.29 5.37 17.67
N SER A 59 -4.25 5.31 18.52
CA SER A 59 -3.40 6.46 18.80
C SER A 59 -2.60 6.88 17.58
N GLU A 60 -2.27 8.17 17.51
CA GLU A 60 -1.45 8.74 16.46
C GLU A 60 -0.13 7.99 16.24
N SER A 61 0.59 7.66 17.32
CA SER A 61 1.87 6.94 17.23
C SER A 61 1.73 5.55 16.60
N GLN A 62 0.62 4.86 16.91
CA GLN A 62 0.33 3.55 16.32
C GLN A 62 0.02 3.69 14.83
N LEU A 63 -0.83 4.64 14.45
CA LEU A 63 -1.13 4.91 13.04
C LEU A 63 0.14 5.27 12.27
N LYS A 64 0.94 6.20 12.80
CA LYS A 64 2.19 6.65 12.17
C LYS A 64 3.16 5.49 11.97
N PHE A 65 3.36 4.64 12.98
CA PHE A 65 4.23 3.47 12.86
C PHE A 65 3.77 2.49 11.76
N GLN A 66 2.46 2.26 11.63
CA GLN A 66 1.95 1.39 10.58
C GLN A 66 2.00 2.03 9.19
N LEU A 67 1.71 3.32 9.06
CA LEU A 67 1.80 4.05 7.80
C LEU A 67 3.25 4.17 7.33
N ASP A 68 4.19 4.45 8.23
CA ASP A 68 5.62 4.53 7.93
C ASP A 68 6.12 3.21 7.34
N PHE A 69 5.71 2.08 7.92
CA PHE A 69 5.98 0.76 7.34
C PHE A 69 5.40 0.62 5.93
N LEU A 70 4.14 0.99 5.71
CA LEU A 70 3.50 0.86 4.39
C LEU A 70 4.14 1.77 3.33
N ILE A 71 4.61 2.95 3.72
CA ILE A 71 5.30 3.89 2.83
C ILE A 71 6.72 3.39 2.53
N LYS A 72 7.45 2.94 3.55
CA LYS A 72 8.80 2.41 3.42
C LYS A 72 8.87 1.17 2.52
N GLU A 73 7.89 0.27 2.68
CA GLU A 73 7.76 -0.93 1.85
C GLU A 73 7.00 -0.68 0.53
N CYS A 74 6.74 0.60 0.21
CA CYS A 74 6.20 1.03 -1.08
C CYS A 74 4.80 0.48 -1.43
N TYR A 75 3.95 0.32 -0.41
CA TYR A 75 2.54 -0.06 -0.56
C TYR A 75 1.57 1.13 -0.43
N ALA A 76 1.99 2.20 0.23
CA ALA A 76 1.20 3.41 0.42
C ALA A 76 2.00 4.64 0.03
N GLN A 77 1.29 5.68 -0.39
CA GLN A 77 1.85 6.98 -0.72
C GLN A 77 1.04 8.09 -0.04
N VAL A 78 1.72 9.21 0.20
CA VAL A 78 1.10 10.43 0.72
C VAL A 78 0.71 11.30 -0.47
N ASP A 79 -0.57 11.63 -0.56
CA ASP A 79 -1.15 12.50 -1.58
C ASP A 79 -1.70 13.74 -0.87
N GLY A 80 -0.85 14.76 -0.73
CA GLY A 80 -1.14 15.94 0.09
C GLY A 80 -1.31 15.59 1.57
N ASP A 81 -2.53 15.74 2.09
CA ASP A 81 -2.88 15.41 3.49
C ASP A 81 -3.49 14.00 3.64
N LYS A 82 -3.67 13.28 2.52
CA LYS A 82 -4.31 11.96 2.50
C LYS A 82 -3.28 10.86 2.31
N TYR A 83 -3.48 9.76 3.02
CA TYR A 83 -2.75 8.52 2.82
C TYR A 83 -3.58 7.62 1.91
N ARG A 84 -3.01 7.16 0.80
CA ARG A 84 -3.68 6.22 -0.12
C ARG A 84 -2.78 5.04 -0.44
N LEU A 85 -3.41 3.90 -0.76
CA LEU A 85 -2.68 2.75 -1.31
C LEU A 85 -2.35 3.01 -2.78
N ASN A 86 -1.14 2.62 -3.17
CA ASN A 86 -0.76 2.59 -4.59
C ASN A 86 -1.24 1.28 -5.23
N SER A 87 -1.02 1.12 -6.54
CA SER A 87 -1.42 -0.08 -7.28
C SER A 87 -0.89 -1.38 -6.63
N LYS A 88 0.34 -1.35 -6.10
CA LYS A 88 0.96 -2.48 -5.38
C LYS A 88 0.21 -2.79 -4.08
N GLY A 89 -0.04 -1.79 -3.24
CA GLY A 89 -0.80 -1.96 -1.99
C GLY A 89 -2.22 -2.47 -2.21
N LEU A 90 -2.87 -2.07 -3.31
CA LEU A 90 -4.20 -2.56 -3.67
C LEU A 90 -4.18 -4.03 -4.13
N GLN A 91 -3.23 -4.41 -5.00
CA GLN A 91 -3.14 -5.77 -5.53
C GLN A 91 -2.56 -6.76 -4.52
N GLU A 92 -1.50 -6.39 -3.81
CA GLU A 92 -0.75 -7.31 -2.95
C GLU A 92 -1.31 -7.35 -1.52
N LEU A 93 -1.72 -6.21 -0.97
CA LEU A 93 -2.28 -6.18 0.38
C LEU A 93 -3.79 -6.30 0.35
N LEU A 94 -4.50 -5.30 -0.20
CA LEU A 94 -5.95 -5.22 -0.06
C LEU A 94 -6.67 -6.45 -0.64
N ALA A 95 -6.23 -6.96 -1.80
CA ALA A 95 -6.82 -8.16 -2.41
C ALA A 95 -6.60 -9.45 -1.58
N ASN A 96 -5.57 -9.49 -0.73
CA ASN A 96 -5.23 -10.64 0.12
C ASN A 96 -5.83 -10.56 1.54
N ILE A 97 -6.51 -9.46 1.89
CA ILE A 97 -7.15 -9.32 3.21
C ILE A 97 -8.60 -9.85 3.13
N LYS A 98 -8.81 -11.10 3.57
CA LYS A 98 -10.13 -11.72 3.77
C LYS A 98 -10.86 -11.21 5.00
#